data_AF-A0A916B6U9-F1
#
_entry.id   AF-A0A916B6U9-F1
#
_cell.length_a   1.000
_cell.length_b   1.000
_cell.length_c   1.000
_cell.angle_alpha   90.00
_cell.angle_beta   90.00
_cell.angle_gamma   90.00
#
_symmetry.space_group_name_H-M   'P 1'
#
loop_
_entity.id
_entity.type
_entity.pdbx_description
1 polymer ?
#
loop_
_entity_poly.entity_id
_entity_poly.type
_entity_poly.pdbx_seq_one_letter_code
_entity_poly.pdbx_strand_id
1 'polypeptide(L)'
;MYPKTDRFGLPETVDEAVDLLISDLLADHIEMLSSLSERQFDRLYSLVSPFVLAEFKLWSGNDKLLNACIAQLEDTDANCDPAGLILRKTKARLNDIIGVLIIT
;
A
#
# COMPACT_ATOMS: atom_id res chain seq x y z
N MET A 1 11.93 5.10 23.37
CA MET A 1 11.53 3.92 22.59
C MET A 1 10.01 3.90 22.63
N TYR A 2 9.34 4.48 21.62
CA TYR A 2 7.88 4.54 21.60
C TYR A 2 7.37 3.12 21.33
N PRO A 3 6.46 2.56 22.15
CA PRO A 3 5.90 1.25 21.88
C PRO A 3 5.06 1.34 20.60
N LYS A 4 5.46 0.63 19.54
CA LYS A 4 4.60 0.36 18.39
C LYS A 4 3.33 -0.28 18.95
N THR A 5 2.21 0.42 18.83
CA THR A 5 0.90 -0.05 19.26
C THR A 5 0.51 -1.27 18.44
N ASP A 6 0.72 -2.45 19.03
CA ASP A 6 0.28 -3.79 18.59
C ASP A 6 -1.26 -3.92 18.65
N ARG A 7 -2.01 -2.88 18.25
CA ARG A 7 -3.47 -2.78 18.40
C ARG A 7 -4.25 -2.84 17.09
N PHE A 8 -3.58 -2.84 15.95
CA PHE A 8 -4.22 -3.12 14.67
C PHE A 8 -3.81 -4.53 14.27
N GLY A 9 -4.78 -5.44 14.19
CA GLY A 9 -4.55 -6.77 13.64
C GLY A 9 -3.96 -6.67 12.24
N LEU A 10 -3.36 -7.76 11.77
CA LEU A 10 -2.96 -7.87 10.36
C LEU A 10 -4.17 -7.51 9.48
N PRO A 11 -4.01 -6.63 8.49
CA PRO A 11 -5.12 -6.25 7.63
C PRO A 11 -5.65 -7.48 6.91
N GLU A 12 -6.97 -7.64 6.87
CA GLU A 12 -7.62 -8.78 6.22
C GLU A 12 -7.98 -8.45 4.77
N THR A 13 -8.08 -7.16 4.43
CA THR A 13 -8.44 -6.67 3.10
C THR A 13 -7.38 -5.76 2.50
N VAL A 14 -7.38 -5.65 1.16
CA VAL A 14 -6.48 -4.77 0.42
C VAL A 14 -6.65 -3.31 0.84
N ASP A 15 -7.90 -2.88 1.06
CA ASP A 15 -8.18 -1.50 1.49
C ASP A 15 -7.66 -1.21 2.90
N GLU A 16 -7.80 -2.15 3.85
CA GLU A 16 -7.21 -2.00 5.19
C GLU A 16 -5.67 -1.91 5.14
N ALA A 17 -5.03 -2.72 4.29
CA ALA A 17 -3.58 -2.67 4.12
C ALA A 17 -3.13 -1.32 3.54
N VAL A 18 -3.91 -0.76 2.61
CA VAL A 18 -3.68 0.57 2.05
C VAL A 18 -3.85 1.65 3.12
N ASP A 19 -4.94 1.62 3.89
CA ASP A 19 -5.22 2.62 4.92
C ASP A 19 -4.17 2.59 6.04
N LEU A 20 -3.67 1.40 6.40
CA LEU A 20 -2.54 1.26 7.33
C LEU A 20 -1.25 1.86 6.77
N LEU A 21 -0.92 1.58 5.49
CA LEU A 21 0.25 2.19 4.85
C LEU A 21 0.16 3.72 4.83
N ILE A 22 -1.00 4.27 4.48
CA ILE A 22 -1.22 5.72 4.46
C ILE A 22 -1.12 6.31 5.87
N SER A 23 -1.68 5.63 6.86
CA SER A 23 -1.64 6.08 8.27
C SER A 23 -0.23 6.07 8.86
N ASP A 24 0.63 5.16 8.41
CA ASP A 24 2.05 5.09 8.83
C ASP A 24 2.95 6.10 8.08
N LEU A 25 2.45 6.69 6.99
CA LEU A 25 3.17 7.72 6.24
C LEU A 25 3.02 9.09 6.91
N LEU A 26 4.14 9.80 7.04
CA LEU A 26 4.14 11.21 7.41
C LEU A 26 3.51 12.05 6.29
N ALA A 27 2.89 13.18 6.64
CA ALA A 27 2.28 14.09 5.67
C ALA A 27 3.26 14.52 4.55
N ASP A 28 4.51 14.80 4.89
CA ASP A 28 5.57 15.12 3.91
C ASP A 28 5.84 13.94 2.95
N HIS A 29 5.75 12.69 3.43
CA HIS A 29 5.92 11.51 2.58
C HIS A 29 4.70 11.32 1.66
N ILE A 30 3.50 11.68 2.11
CA ILE A 30 2.28 11.65 1.30
C ILE A 30 2.39 12.62 0.12
N GLU A 31 2.77 13.88 0.37
CA GLU A 31 2.98 14.88 -0.68
C GLU A 31 4.14 14.51 -1.61
N MET A 32 5.23 13.95 -1.06
CA MET A 32 6.33 13.46 -1.87
C MET A 32 5.87 12.32 -2.79
N LEU A 33 5.18 11.30 -2.25
CA LEU A 33 4.78 10.12 -3.01
C LEU A 33 3.77 10.42 -4.12
N SER A 34 2.90 11.41 -3.93
CA SER A 34 1.95 11.85 -4.95
C SER A 34 2.59 12.68 -6.06
N SER A 35 3.61 13.46 -5.73
CA SER A 35 4.36 14.27 -6.70
C SER A 35 5.40 13.46 -7.49
N LEU A 36 5.65 12.18 -7.12
CA LEU A 36 6.53 11.30 -7.87
C LEU A 36 5.96 10.95 -9.25
N SER A 37 6.79 11.12 -10.29
CA SER A 37 6.53 10.57 -11.61
C SER A 37 6.38 9.05 -11.58
N GLU A 38 5.69 8.45 -12.55
CA GLU A 38 5.49 6.99 -12.63
C GLU A 38 6.81 6.21 -12.52
N ARG A 39 7.87 6.66 -13.23
CA ARG A 39 9.18 6.01 -13.19
C ARG A 39 9.90 6.10 -11.83
N GLN A 40 9.65 7.16 -11.06
CA GLN A 40 10.20 7.29 -9.71
C GLN A 40 9.41 6.43 -8.73
N PHE A 41 8.08 6.40 -8.91
CA PHE A 41 7.21 5.52 -8.16
C PHE A 41 7.55 4.05 -8.40
N ASP A 42 7.81 3.62 -9.64
CA ASP A 42 8.16 2.22 -9.95
C ASP A 42 9.49 1.79 -9.31
N ARG A 43 10.46 2.71 -9.20
CA ARG A 43 11.72 2.45 -8.50
C ARG A 43 11.51 2.32 -6.99
N LEU A 44 10.72 3.22 -6.41
CA LEU A 44 10.36 3.14 -5.00
C LEU A 44 9.55 1.87 -4.71
N TYR A 45 8.62 1.53 -5.60
CA TYR A 45 7.85 0.30 -5.57
C TYR A 45 8.75 -0.93 -5.51
N SER A 46 9.73 -1.05 -6.42
CA SER A 46 10.66 -2.20 -6.42
C SER A 46 11.46 -2.33 -5.13
N LEU A 47 11.78 -1.21 -4.47
CA LEU A 47 12.49 -1.20 -3.20
C LEU A 47 11.60 -1.51 -2.00
N VAL A 48 10.35 -1.05 -2.01
CA VAL A 48 9.43 -1.09 -0.85
C VAL A 48 8.59 -2.37 -0.83
N SER A 49 8.28 -2.96 -2.00
CA SER A 49 7.56 -4.23 -2.12
C SER A 49 8.02 -5.34 -1.17
N PRO A 50 9.31 -5.69 -1.07
CA PRO A 50 9.75 -6.76 -0.16
C PRO A 50 9.48 -6.42 1.32
N PHE A 51 9.54 -5.14 1.71
CA PHE A 51 9.23 -4.72 3.08
C PHE A 51 7.73 -4.81 3.36
N VAL A 52 6.88 -4.40 2.42
CA VAL A 52 5.41 -4.50 2.53
C VAL A 52 4.97 -5.95 2.64
N LEU A 53 5.56 -6.85 1.84
CA LEU A 53 5.30 -8.29 1.92
C LEU A 53 5.66 -8.87 3.30
N ALA A 54 6.77 -8.42 3.88
CA ALA A 54 7.23 -8.86 5.18
C ALA A 54 6.37 -8.29 6.33
N GLU A 55 6.08 -6.98 6.31
CA GLU A 55 5.31 -6.28 7.34
C GLU A 55 3.89 -6.85 7.43
N PHE A 56 3.23 -7.08 6.29
CA PHE A 56 1.89 -7.66 6.25
C PHE A 56 1.84 -9.19 6.30
N LYS A 57 3.00 -9.85 6.45
CA LYS A 57 3.11 -11.32 6.52
C LYS A 57 2.36 -12.03 5.40
N LEU A 58 2.38 -11.44 4.20
CA LEU A 58 1.64 -11.93 3.02
C LEU A 58 2.03 -13.36 2.65
N TRP A 59 3.29 -13.74 2.87
CA TRP A 59 3.81 -15.09 2.62
C TRP A 59 3.96 -15.94 3.88
N SER A 60 3.65 -15.41 5.07
CA SER A 60 4.03 -16.01 6.35
C SER A 60 2.90 -16.13 7.38
N GLY A 61 1.63 -15.90 6.98
CA GLY A 61 0.47 -16.21 7.82
C GLY A 61 -0.74 -15.29 7.66
N ASN A 62 -0.72 -14.33 6.73
CA ASN A 62 -1.89 -13.52 6.39
C ASN A 62 -2.57 -14.01 5.09
N ASP A 63 -3.07 -15.24 5.12
CA ASP A 63 -3.73 -15.86 3.96
C ASP A 63 -4.99 -15.10 3.54
N LYS A 64 -5.66 -14.41 4.47
CA LYS A 64 -6.84 -13.58 4.17
C LYS A 64 -6.48 -12.44 3.22
N LEU A 65 -5.45 -11.66 3.56
CA LEU A 65 -4.99 -10.58 2.71
C LEU A 65 -4.45 -11.10 1.38
N LEU A 66 -3.70 -12.21 1.41
CA LEU A 66 -3.17 -12.83 0.21
C LEU A 66 -4.30 -13.24 -0.74
N ASN A 67 -5.33 -13.91 -0.23
CA ASN A 67 -6.51 -14.28 -1.01
C ASN A 67 -7.27 -13.06 -1.53
N ALA A 68 -7.39 -11.98 -0.73
CA ALA A 68 -8.00 -10.73 -1.17
C ALA A 68 -7.20 -10.06 -2.30
N CYS A 69 -5.86 -10.12 -2.25
CA CYS A 69 -5.00 -9.67 -3.33
C CYS A 69 -5.18 -10.53 -4.58
N ILE A 70 -5.14 -11.86 -4.44
CA ILE A 70 -5.29 -12.81 -5.56
C ILE A 70 -6.64 -12.60 -6.26
N ALA A 71 -7.74 -12.49 -5.51
CA ALA A 71 -9.07 -12.28 -6.06
C ALA A 71 -9.18 -10.99 -6.89
N GLN A 72 -8.44 -9.93 -6.54
CA GLN A 72 -8.40 -8.70 -7.33
C GLN A 72 -7.42 -8.78 -8.52
N LEU A 73 -6.37 -9.59 -8.43
CA LEU A 73 -5.43 -9.84 -9.52
C LEU A 73 -6.02 -10.71 -10.63
N GLU A 74 -6.92 -11.64 -10.29
CA GLU A 74 -7.67 -12.40 -11.31
C GLU A 74 -8.54 -11.50 -12.20
N ASP A 75 -9.00 -10.37 -11.67
CA ASP A 75 -9.77 -9.35 -12.40
C ASP A 75 -8.85 -8.34 -13.15
N THR A 76 -7.63 -8.13 -12.65
CA THR A 76 -6.71 -7.09 -13.15
C THR A 76 -5.35 -7.70 -13.52
N ASP A 77 -5.11 -7.87 -14.82
CA ASP A 77 -3.82 -8.16 -15.48
C ASP A 77 -2.83 -9.02 -14.65
N ALA A 78 -2.79 -10.32 -14.94
CA ALA A 78 -2.18 -11.42 -14.17
C ALA A 78 -0.66 -11.34 -13.88
N ASN A 79 0.00 -10.21 -14.14
CA ASN A 79 1.44 -10.03 -13.98
C ASN A 79 1.82 -9.06 -12.85
N CYS A 80 0.87 -8.72 -11.97
CA CYS A 80 1.10 -7.81 -10.84
C CYS A 80 1.25 -8.60 -9.53
N ASP A 81 2.34 -8.35 -8.79
CA ASP A 81 2.55 -8.96 -7.47
C ASP A 81 1.52 -8.42 -6.45
N PRO A 82 1.18 -9.18 -5.40
CA PRO A 82 0.25 -8.72 -4.35
C PRO A 82 0.72 -7.43 -3.66
N ALA A 83 2.03 -7.24 -3.48
CA ALA A 83 2.61 -5.97 -3.01
C ALA A 83 2.38 -4.82 -4.00
N GLY A 84 2.48 -5.13 -5.29
CA GLY A 84 2.12 -4.28 -6.44
C GLY A 84 0.75 -3.72 -6.34
N LEU A 85 -0.21 -4.61 -6.14
CA LEU A 85 -1.59 -4.22 -6.00
C LEU A 85 -1.81 -3.24 -4.84
N ILE A 86 -1.28 -3.57 -3.64
CA ILE A 86 -1.43 -2.73 -2.45
C ILE A 86 -0.78 -1.36 -2.67
N LEU A 87 0.45 -1.30 -3.19
CA LEU A 87 1.16 -0.04 -3.39
C LEU A 87 0.54 0.82 -4.51
N ARG A 88 0.05 0.22 -5.60
CA ARG A 88 -0.69 0.96 -6.65
C ARG A 88 -1.99 1.53 -6.13
N LYS A 89 -2.75 0.75 -5.35
CA LYS A 89 -3.97 1.22 -4.67
C LYS A 89 -3.65 2.35 -3.69
N THR A 90 -2.54 2.23 -2.96
CA THR A 90 -2.04 3.28 -2.07
C THR A 90 -1.79 4.56 -2.85
N LYS A 91 -1.05 4.51 -3.95
CA LYS A 91 -0.82 5.68 -4.82
C LYS A 91 -2.11 6.28 -5.35
N ALA A 92 -3.05 5.45 -5.78
CA ALA A 92 -4.35 5.92 -6.28
C ALA A 92 -5.11 6.67 -5.18
N ARG A 93 -5.14 6.15 -3.95
CA ARG A 93 -5.74 6.84 -2.80
C ARG A 93 -5.00 8.13 -2.44
N LEU A 94 -3.67 8.14 -2.46
CA LEU A 94 -2.89 9.37 -2.20
C LEU A 94 -3.19 10.46 -3.24
N ASN A 95 -3.32 10.09 -4.52
CA ASN A 95 -3.70 11.02 -5.57
C ASN A 95 -5.14 11.52 -5.42
N ASP A 96 -6.06 10.69 -4.93
CA ASP A 96 -7.44 11.11 -4.63
C ASP A 96 -7.47 12.12 -3.47
N ILE A 97 -6.75 11.84 -2.38
CA ILE A 97 -6.63 12.74 -1.22
C ILE A 97 -6.09 14.12 -1.63
N ILE A 98 -5.07 14.16 -2.49
CA ILE A 98 -4.44 15.43 -2.91
C ILE A 98 -5.24 16.10 -4.03
N GLY A 99 -5.90 15.32 -4.89
CA GLY A 99 -6.86 15.85 -5.86
C GLY A 99 -8.00 16.61 -5.18
N VAL A 100 -8.41 16.18 -3.98
CA VAL A 100 -9.35 16.91 -3.12
C VAL A 100 -8.71 18.17 -2.50
N LEU A 101 -7.43 18.14 -2.14
CA LEU A 101 -6.74 19.24 -1.47
C LEU A 101 -6.39 20.44 -2.39
N ILE A 102 -6.29 20.24 -3.71
CA ILE A 102 -6.03 21.32 -4.67
C ILE A 102 -7.28 22.20 -4.93
N ILE A 103 -8.46 21.77 -4.45
CA ILE A 103 -9.73 22.50 -4.60
C ILE A 103 -10.22 22.99 -3.23
N THR A 104 -9.42 23.78 -2.51
CA THR A 104 -9.90 24.56 -1.35
C THR A 104 -9.11 25.85 -1.18
#